data_AF-A0A7H8HDD2-F1
#
_entry.id   AF-A0A7H8HDD2-F1
#
_cell.length_a   1.000
_cell.length_b   1.000
_cell.length_c   1.000
_cell.angle_alpha   90.00
_cell.angle_beta   90.00
_cell.angle_gamma   90.00
#
_symmetry.space_group_name_H-M   'P 1'
#
loop_
_entity.id
_entity.type
_entity.pdbx_description
1 polymer ?
#
loop_
_entity_poly.entity_id
_entity_poly.type
_entity_poly.pdbx_seq_one_letter_code
_entity_poly.pdbx_strand_id
1 'polypeptide(L)' 'MTRARVLAVAVDCRKPELLAEVERLVMLGAKVLDDPPDDPWIVLADPEGNEFCVLPAR' A
#
# COMPACT_ATOMS: atom_id res chain seq x y z
N MET A 1 3.57 3.64 30.20
CA MET A 1 3.83 4.52 29.03
C MET A 1 4.01 3.63 27.81
N THR A 2 3.06 3.64 26.88
CA THR A 2 3.12 2.79 25.68
C THR A 2 3.99 3.46 24.63
N ARG A 3 5.01 2.76 24.13
CA ARG A 3 5.91 3.28 23.09
C ARG A 3 5.21 3.17 21.74
N ALA A 4 4.98 4.29 21.06
CA ALA A 4 4.48 4.26 19.68
C ALA A 4 5.58 3.73 18.74
N ARG A 5 5.19 2.91 17.76
CA ARG A 5 6.06 2.44 16.68
C ARG A 5 5.59 3.07 15.38
N VAL A 6 6.48 3.77 14.70
CA VAL A 6 6.23 4.24 13.33
C VAL A 6 6.37 3.03 12.40
N LEU A 7 5.31 2.73 11.65
CA LEU A 7 5.27 1.60 10.72
C LEU A 7 5.75 2.00 9.32
N ALA A 8 5.41 3.21 8.87
CA ALA A 8 5.83 3.76 7.58
C ALA A 8 6.10 5.26 7.68
N VAL A 9 7.05 5.75 6.86
CA VAL A 9 7.28 7.18 6.59
C VAL A 9 7.50 7.32 5.09
N ALA A 10 6.74 8.19 4.45
CA ALA A 10 6.92 8.54 3.05
C ALA A 10 7.39 9.99 2.94
N VAL A 11 8.50 10.21 2.25
CA VAL A 11 9.07 11.54 1.92
C VAL A 11 9.03 11.68 0.41
N ASP A 12 8.62 12.85 -0.09
CA ASP A 12 8.48 13.12 -1.53
C ASP A 12 7.60 12.10 -2.28
N CYS A 13 6.54 11.62 -1.61
CA CYS A 13 5.61 10.66 -2.20
C CYS A 13 4.79 11.30 -3.32
N ARG A 14 4.93 10.76 -4.55
CA ARG A 14 4.21 11.24 -5.73
C ARG A 14 2.72 10.89 -5.73
N LYS A 15 2.30 9.88 -4.96
CA LYS A 15 0.92 9.34 -4.93
C LYS A 15 0.47 9.02 -3.49
N PRO A 16 0.32 10.03 -2.60
CA PRO A 16 0.10 9.79 -1.18
C PRO A 16 -1.25 9.11 -0.87
N GLU A 17 -2.29 9.35 -1.67
CA GLU A 17 -3.61 8.73 -1.49
C GLU A 17 -3.57 7.24 -1.84
N LEU A 18 -2.89 6.90 -2.94
CA LEU A 18 -2.68 5.51 -3.33
C LEU A 18 -1.89 4.76 -2.26
N LEU A 19 -0.82 5.39 -1.74
CA LEU A 19 0.00 4.79 -0.69
C LEU A 19 -0.77 4.61 0.62
N ALA A 20 -1.62 5.57 0.99
CA ALA A 20 -2.49 5.45 2.17
C ALA A 20 -3.48 4.29 2.05
N GLU A 21 -4.03 4.07 0.85
CA GLU A 21 -4.94 2.93 0.62
C GLU A 21 -4.18 1.60 0.65
N VAL A 22 -2.98 1.54 0.06
CA VAL A 22 -2.11 0.37 0.18
C VAL A 22 -1.76 0.08 1.63
N GLU A 23 -1.40 1.10 2.42
CA GLU A 23 -1.10 0.93 3.85
C GLU A 23 -2.33 0.41 4.62
N ARG A 24 -3.52 0.93 4.34
CA ARG A 24 -4.77 0.45 4.93
C ARG A 24 -5.01 -1.03 4.62
N LEU A 25 -4.81 -1.45 3.38
CA LEU A 25 -4.98 -2.85 2.96
C LEU A 25 -3.92 -3.76 3.59
N VAL A 26 -2.67 -3.30 3.69
CA VAL A 26 -1.60 -4.04 4.38
C VAL A 26 -1.92 -4.21 5.86
N MET A 27 -2.45 -3.20 6.53
CA MET A 27 -2.93 -3.30 7.92
C MET A 27 -4.08 -4.32 8.07
N LEU A 28 -4.84 -4.61 7.01
CA LEU A 28 -5.89 -5.62 6.97
C LEU A 28 -5.37 -7.03 6.59
N GLY A 29 -4.07 -7.17 6.33
CA GLY A 29 -3.42 -8.45 6.02
C GLY A 29 -3.06 -8.66 4.56
N ALA A 30 -3.28 -7.68 3.68
CA ALA A 30 -2.79 -7.76 2.31
C ALA A 30 -1.26 -7.64 2.26
N LYS A 31 -0.66 -8.16 1.19
CA LYS A 31 0.78 -8.12 0.94
C LYS A 31 1.06 -7.39 -0.37
N VAL A 32 1.97 -6.41 -0.35
CA VAL A 32 2.48 -5.79 -1.59
C VAL A 32 3.32 -6.82 -2.36
N LEU A 33 2.98 -7.03 -3.62
CA LEU A 33 3.71 -7.90 -4.54
C LEU A 33 4.61 -7.10 -5.47
N ASP A 34 4.12 -5.98 -6.01
CA ASP A 34 4.85 -5.14 -6.95
C ASP A 34 4.39 -3.67 -6.91
N ASP A 35 5.31 -2.75 -7.19
CA ASP A 35 5.09 -1.29 -7.29
C ASP A 35 5.85 -0.78 -8.52
N PRO A 36 5.26 -0.91 -9.73
CA PRO A 36 5.95 -0.54 -10.96
C PRO A 36 6.08 0.99 -11.03
N PRO A 37 7.28 1.53 -11.30
CA PRO A 37 7.53 2.98 -11.26
C PRO A 37 6.75 3.76 -12.32
N ASP A 38 6.39 3.10 -13.42
CA ASP A 38 5.72 3.68 -14.59
C ASP A 38 4.21 3.41 -14.62
N ASP A 39 3.71 2.48 -13.81
CA ASP A 39 2.30 2.16 -13.76
C ASP A 39 1.55 3.03 -12.75
N PRO A 40 0.26 3.32 -12.98
CA PRO A 40 -0.53 4.09 -12.03
C PRO A 40 -0.99 3.27 -10.82
N TRP A 41 -0.83 1.94 -10.79
CA TRP A 41 -1.32 1.05 -9.74
C TRP A 41 -0.20 0.32 -8.98
N ILE A 42 -0.56 -0.29 -7.84
CA ILE A 42 0.31 -1.18 -7.04
C ILE A 42 -0.36 -2.56 -6.99
N VAL A 43 0.42 -3.63 -7.15
CA VAL A 43 -0.08 -5.02 -7.12
C VAL A 43 0.02 -5.56 -5.70
N LEU A 44 -1.11 -6.05 -5.17
CA LEU A 44 -1.23 -6.67 -3.85
C LEU A 44 -1.78 -8.10 -3.97
N ALA A 45 -1.51 -8.92 -2.95
CA ALA A 45 -2.23 -10.15 -2.69
C ALA A 45 -3.05 -10.02 -1.40
N ASP A 46 -4.26 -10.56 -1.39
CA ASP A 46 -5.03 -10.73 -0.16
C ASP A 46 -4.45 -11.87 0.72
N PRO A 47 -4.94 -12.10 1.94
CA PRO A 47 -4.46 -13.18 2.80
C PRO A 47 -4.63 -14.60 2.23
N GLU A 48 -5.53 -14.79 1.26
CA GLU A 48 -5.74 -16.08 0.59
C GLU A 48 -4.78 -16.28 -0.60
N GLY A 49 -4.06 -15.22 -0.98
CA GLY A 49 -3.13 -15.21 -2.10
C GLY A 49 -3.75 -14.77 -3.43
N ASN A 50 -4.96 -14.20 -3.42
CA ASN A 50 -5.56 -13.66 -4.65
C ASN A 50 -4.92 -12.32 -5.01
N GLU A 51 -4.44 -12.20 -6.24
CA GLU A 51 -3.78 -10.99 -6.75
C GLU A 51 -4.77 -9.94 -7.23
N PHE A 52 -4.52 -8.67 -6.90
CA PHE A 52 -5.31 -7.53 -7.36
C PHE A 52 -4.48 -6.26 -7.45
N CYS A 53 -4.94 -5.29 -8.25
CA CYS A 53 -4.32 -3.98 -8.41
C CYS A 53 -5.09 -2.92 -7.63
N VAL A 54 -4.36 -2.05 -6.92
CA VAL A 54 -4.92 -0.83 -6.31
C VAL A 54 -4.66 0.33 -7.25
N LEU A 55 -5.73 0.98 -7.71
CA LEU A 55 -5.65 2.12 -8.62
C LEU A 55 -5.88 3.44 -7.86
N PRO A 56 -5.38 4.58 -8.37
CA PRO A 56 -5.70 5.89 -7.84
C PRO A 56 -7.20 6.16 -7.94
N ALA A 57 -7.74 6.93 -6.99
CA ALA A 57 -9.08 7.47 -7.12
C ALA A 57 -9.19 8.38 -8.35
N ARG A 58 -10.37 8.39 -8.97
CA ARG A 58 -10.67 9.16 -10.19
C ARG A 58 -10.88 10.64 -9.90
#